data_AF-A0A7C3PYI4-F1
#
_entry.id   AF-A0A7C3PYI4-F1
#
_cell.length_a   1.000
_cell.length_b   1.000
_cell.length_c   1.000
_cell.angle_alpha   90.00
_cell.angle_beta   90.00
_cell.angle_gamma   90.00
#
_symmetry.space_group_name_H-M   'P 1'
#
loop_
_entity.id
_entity.type
_entity.pdbx_description
1 polymer ?
#
loop_
_entity_poly.entity_id
_entity_poly.type
_entity_poly.pdbx_seq_one_letter_code
_entity_poly.pdbx_strand_id
1 'polypeptide(L)'
;PAQPESNLAMAGVYFFRDAIWDAIEKLQPSARGEYEITDAIQLLVERGEDVLAGVYEGSWFDTGTLASLLECSAFLLSGGMRVGARSQVTGAIGRNVAIGADAIVRCSAIENCIVLEGARVDCEGVIRGCLIGGSVKATALADAIVWNDESATP
;
A
#
# COMPACT_ATOMS: atom_id res chain seq x y z
N PRO A 1 8.52 -1.27 -20.83
CA PRO A 1 9.29 -0.87 -22.04
C PRO A 1 8.78 0.47 -22.55
N ALA A 2 9.58 1.23 -23.31
CA ALA A 2 9.15 2.52 -23.85
C ALA A 2 7.97 2.41 -24.83
N GLN A 3 7.83 1.27 -25.50
CA GLN A 3 6.70 0.92 -26.36
C GLN A 3 6.25 -0.51 -26.01
N PRO A 4 5.24 -0.69 -25.16
CA PRO A 4 4.75 -2.02 -24.79
C PRO A 4 3.83 -2.58 -25.89
N GLU A 5 3.88 -3.91 -26.08
CA GLU A 5 3.01 -4.61 -27.04
C GLU A 5 1.54 -4.66 -26.59
N SER A 6 1.28 -4.49 -25.30
CA SER A 6 -0.07 -4.48 -24.73
C SER A 6 -0.14 -3.61 -23.47
N ASN A 7 -1.36 -3.39 -22.98
CA ASN A 7 -1.61 -2.75 -21.68
C ASN A 7 -1.66 -3.77 -20.52
N LEU A 8 -1.03 -4.93 -20.67
CA LEU A 8 -0.93 -5.95 -19.62
C LEU A 8 0.39 -5.81 -18.86
N ALA A 9 0.34 -6.10 -17.57
CA ALA A 9 1.51 -6.15 -16.71
C ALA A 9 1.54 -7.47 -15.94
N MET A 10 2.74 -7.94 -15.60
CA MET A 10 2.90 -9.12 -14.75
C MET A 10 2.45 -8.78 -13.33
N ALA A 11 1.45 -9.50 -12.84
CA ALA A 11 0.91 -9.32 -11.49
C ALA A 11 1.87 -9.79 -10.38
N GLY A 12 2.95 -10.49 -10.72
CA GLY A 12 3.90 -11.01 -9.72
C GLY A 12 3.41 -12.24 -8.96
N VAL A 13 2.34 -12.89 -9.43
CA VAL A 13 1.81 -14.14 -8.86
C VAL A 13 2.10 -15.29 -9.81
N TYR A 14 2.80 -16.30 -9.32
CA TYR A 14 3.28 -17.41 -10.13
C TYR A 14 3.09 -18.73 -9.42
N PHE A 15 2.78 -19.77 -10.19
CA PHE A 15 2.73 -21.16 -9.72
C PHE A 15 3.63 -21.98 -10.62
N PHE A 16 4.58 -22.71 -10.03
CA PHE A 16 5.59 -23.44 -10.78
C PHE A 16 5.58 -24.92 -10.43
N ARG A 17 5.96 -25.74 -11.42
CA ARG A 17 6.45 -27.11 -11.22
C ARG A 17 7.97 -27.09 -11.10
N ASP A 18 8.55 -28.22 -10.74
CA ASP A 18 9.98 -28.36 -10.44
C ASP A 18 10.94 -27.89 -11.56
N ALA A 19 10.49 -27.88 -12.83
CA ALA A 19 11.29 -27.37 -13.95
C ALA A 19 11.80 -25.93 -13.75
N ILE A 20 11.17 -25.14 -12.88
CA ILE A 20 11.60 -23.78 -12.56
C ILE A 20 13.00 -23.74 -11.91
N TRP A 21 13.40 -24.77 -11.17
CA TRP A 21 14.68 -24.78 -10.46
C TRP A 21 15.85 -24.75 -11.46
N ASP A 22 15.79 -25.58 -12.50
CA ASP A 22 16.77 -25.61 -13.59
C ASP A 22 16.79 -24.31 -14.44
N ALA A 23 15.73 -23.52 -14.39
CA ALA A 23 15.67 -22.22 -15.04
C ALA A 23 16.32 -21.14 -14.16
N ILE A 24 16.00 -21.12 -12.86
CA ILE A 24 16.56 -20.20 -11.87
C ILE A 24 18.09 -20.33 -11.80
N GLU A 25 18.63 -21.56 -11.79
CA GLU A 25 20.07 -21.80 -11.73
C GLU A 25 20.86 -21.21 -12.90
N LYS A 26 20.20 -20.97 -14.04
CA LYS A 26 20.84 -20.44 -15.25
C LYS A 26 20.68 -18.94 -15.42
N LEU A 27 19.98 -18.27 -14.51
CA LEU A 27 19.77 -16.84 -14.59
C LEU A 27 21.11 -16.09 -14.53
N GLN A 28 21.15 -14.97 -15.25
CA GLN A 28 22.23 -14.00 -15.17
C GLN A 28 21.65 -12.68 -14.66
N PRO A 29 22.43 -11.84 -13.97
CA PRO A 29 21.96 -10.54 -13.55
C PRO A 29 21.51 -9.69 -14.75
N SER A 30 20.37 -9.02 -14.61
CA SER A 30 19.85 -8.08 -15.60
C SER A 30 20.71 -6.82 -15.69
N ALA A 31 20.33 -5.88 -16.57
CA ALA A 31 20.98 -4.57 -16.63
C ALA A 31 20.91 -3.79 -15.28
N ARG A 32 20.03 -4.18 -14.37
CA ARG A 32 19.93 -3.62 -13.01
C ARG A 32 20.82 -4.35 -11.98
N GLY A 33 21.46 -5.46 -12.38
CA GLY A 33 22.19 -6.35 -11.48
C GLY A 33 21.29 -7.28 -10.66
N GLU A 34 20.02 -7.43 -11.04
CA GLU A 34 19.03 -8.26 -10.35
C GLU A 34 18.77 -9.56 -11.12
N TYR A 35 18.42 -10.63 -10.42
CA TYR A 35 17.91 -11.85 -11.06
C TYR A 35 16.39 -11.74 -11.25
N GLU A 36 15.94 -11.78 -12.50
CA GLU A 36 14.54 -11.56 -12.83
C GLU A 36 13.79 -12.89 -12.94
N ILE A 37 12.70 -13.07 -12.19
CA ILE A 37 11.84 -14.26 -12.33
C ILE A 37 11.25 -14.38 -13.74
N THR A 38 11.08 -13.25 -14.44
CA THR A 38 10.59 -13.21 -15.83
C THR A 38 11.56 -13.88 -16.80
N ASP A 39 12.86 -13.82 -16.54
CA ASP A 39 13.86 -14.50 -17.37
C ASP A 39 13.77 -16.02 -17.19
N ALA A 40 13.47 -16.50 -15.98
CA ALA A 40 13.26 -17.92 -15.73
C ALA A 40 11.99 -18.42 -16.42
N ILE A 41 10.92 -17.63 -16.39
CA ILE A 41 9.67 -17.93 -17.13
C ILE A 41 9.96 -17.99 -18.63
N GLN A 42 10.74 -17.04 -19.16
CA GLN A 42 11.11 -17.01 -20.57
C GLN A 42 11.93 -18.26 -20.96
N LEU A 43 12.85 -18.71 -20.11
CA LEU A 43 13.60 -19.96 -20.33
C LEU A 43 12.68 -21.19 -20.38
N LEU A 44 11.60 -21.23 -19.59
CA LEU A 44 10.61 -22.31 -19.66
C LEU A 44 9.88 -22.29 -21.00
N VAL A 45 9.44 -21.11 -21.46
CA VAL A 45 8.80 -20.93 -22.78
C VAL A 45 9.73 -21.40 -23.90
N GLU A 46 10.99 -20.98 -23.87
CA GLU A 46 12.01 -21.34 -24.88
C GLU A 46 12.31 -22.84 -24.93
N ARG A 47 12.18 -23.54 -23.80
CA ARG A 47 12.33 -25.00 -23.71
C ARG A 47 11.09 -25.77 -24.17
N GLY A 48 9.99 -25.08 -24.48
CA GLY A 48 8.73 -25.70 -24.87
C GLY A 48 7.93 -26.28 -23.70
N GLU A 49 8.19 -25.81 -22.47
CA GLU A 49 7.37 -26.16 -21.31
C GLU A 49 5.99 -25.47 -21.38
N ASP A 50 4.98 -26.08 -20.77
CA ASP A 50 3.64 -25.51 -20.71
C ASP A 50 3.60 -24.30 -19.77
N VAL A 51 3.61 -23.09 -20.34
CA VAL A 51 3.45 -21.83 -19.63
C VAL A 51 2.09 -21.22 -19.94
N LEU A 52 1.22 -21.20 -18.93
CA LEU A 52 -0.12 -20.65 -19.02
C LEU A 52 -0.21 -19.31 -18.28
N ALA A 53 -0.93 -18.35 -18.87
CA ALA A 53 -1.21 -17.06 -18.25
C ALA A 53 -2.72 -16.83 -18.16
N GLY A 54 -3.15 -16.17 -17.08
CA GLY A 54 -4.52 -15.69 -16.89
C GLY A 54 -4.51 -14.18 -16.68
N VAL A 55 -5.56 -13.50 -17.15
CA VAL A 55 -5.76 -12.07 -16.88
C VAL A 55 -6.68 -11.94 -15.67
N TYR A 56 -6.25 -11.16 -14.69
CA TYR A 56 -7.10 -10.79 -13.56
C TYR A 56 -7.84 -9.49 -13.89
N GLU A 57 -9.17 -9.52 -13.84
CA GLU A 57 -10.04 -8.38 -14.18
C GLU A 57 -10.49 -7.57 -12.94
N GLY A 58 -10.11 -7.99 -11.74
CA GLY A 58 -10.46 -7.28 -10.52
C GLY A 58 -9.53 -6.10 -10.21
N SER A 59 -9.81 -5.41 -9.11
CA SER A 59 -8.99 -4.29 -8.66
C SER A 59 -7.60 -4.76 -8.22
N TRP A 60 -6.56 -4.12 -8.74
CA TRP A 60 -5.16 -4.32 -8.37
C TRP A 60 -4.58 -3.01 -7.86
N PHE A 61 -4.13 -2.99 -6.61
CA PHE A 61 -3.57 -1.81 -5.97
C PHE A 61 -2.08 -2.01 -5.72
N ASP A 62 -1.24 -1.18 -6.35
CA ASP A 62 0.17 -1.09 -6.02
C ASP A 62 0.34 -0.04 -4.91
N THR A 63 0.41 -0.46 -3.65
CA THR A 63 0.48 0.45 -2.49
C THR A 63 1.88 1.04 -2.25
N GLY A 64 2.67 1.23 -3.32
CA GLY A 64 4.02 1.79 -3.27
C GLY A 64 4.08 3.30 -3.01
N THR A 65 2.93 4.01 -3.07
CA THR A 65 2.83 5.45 -2.79
C THR A 65 1.77 5.75 -1.73
N LEU A 66 1.84 6.91 -1.08
CA LEU A 66 0.79 7.32 -0.13
C LEU A 66 -0.60 7.36 -0.80
N ALA A 67 -0.69 7.94 -2.00
CA ALA A 67 -1.96 8.05 -2.72
C ALA A 67 -2.58 6.68 -3.01
N SER A 68 -1.79 5.73 -3.53
CA SER A 68 -2.25 4.37 -3.83
C SER A 68 -2.59 3.57 -2.57
N LEU A 69 -1.85 3.76 -1.48
CA LEU A 69 -2.17 3.15 -0.18
C LEU A 69 -3.51 3.66 0.36
N LEU A 70 -3.75 4.98 0.30
CA LEU A 70 -5.02 5.56 0.75
C LEU A 70 -6.18 5.14 -0.15
N GLU A 71 -5.97 5.01 -1.46
CA GLU A 71 -6.96 4.47 -2.39
C GLU A 71 -7.33 3.03 -2.06
N CYS A 72 -6.33 2.18 -1.80
CA CYS A 72 -6.53 0.79 -1.36
C CYS A 72 -7.33 0.74 -0.04
N SER A 73 -6.97 1.59 0.93
CA SER A 73 -7.70 1.70 2.19
C SER A 73 -9.15 2.14 1.99
N ALA A 74 -9.38 3.17 1.18
CA ALA A 74 -10.72 3.66 0.83
C ALA A 74 -11.56 2.56 0.15
N PHE A 75 -10.95 1.78 -0.75
CA PHE A 75 -11.60 0.63 -1.39
C PHE A 75 -12.01 -0.43 -0.35
N LEU A 76 -11.09 -0.83 0.54
CA LEU A 76 -11.33 -1.82 1.60
C LEU A 76 -12.36 -1.38 2.64
N LEU A 77 -12.45 -0.07 2.90
CA LEU A 77 -13.44 0.53 3.78
C LEU A 77 -14.78 0.78 3.06
N SER A 78 -14.78 0.80 1.73
CA SER A 78 -15.96 1.06 0.89
C SER A 78 -16.68 2.34 1.28
N GLY A 79 -15.94 3.44 1.52
CA GLY A 79 -16.51 4.72 1.96
C GLY A 79 -16.78 4.83 3.46
N GLY A 80 -16.67 3.74 4.21
CA GLY A 80 -16.96 3.69 5.64
C GLY A 80 -15.81 4.14 6.55
N MET A 81 -15.97 3.85 7.84
CA MET A 81 -14.92 4.00 8.85
C MET A 81 -14.75 2.71 9.65
N ARG A 82 -13.52 2.45 10.12
CA ARG A 82 -13.22 1.39 11.08
C ARG A 82 -12.46 1.98 12.26
N VAL A 83 -12.94 1.70 13.47
CA VAL A 83 -12.38 2.22 14.71
C VAL A 83 -12.05 1.05 15.63
N GLY A 84 -10.77 0.87 15.93
CA GLY A 84 -10.26 -0.23 16.74
C GLY A 84 -10.69 -0.15 18.20
N ALA A 85 -10.63 -1.28 18.90
CA ALA A 85 -11.01 -1.35 20.31
C ALA A 85 -10.17 -0.40 21.19
N ARG A 86 -10.78 0.15 22.24
CA ARG A 86 -10.17 1.07 23.24
C ARG A 86 -9.58 2.36 22.65
N SER A 87 -9.79 2.63 21.37
CA SER A 87 -9.44 3.92 20.80
C SER A 87 -10.33 5.03 21.34
N GLN A 88 -9.79 6.24 21.37
CA GLN A 88 -10.47 7.45 21.83
C GLN A 88 -10.39 8.49 20.73
N VAL A 89 -11.54 8.87 20.18
CA VAL A 89 -11.59 9.86 19.09
C VAL A 89 -12.44 11.04 19.52
N THR A 90 -11.85 12.23 19.44
CA THR A 90 -12.53 13.51 19.64
C THR A 90 -12.44 14.29 18.33
N GLY A 91 -13.59 14.62 17.74
CA GLY A 91 -13.68 15.24 16.41
C GLY A 91 -14.68 14.52 15.50
N ALA A 92 -14.97 15.11 14.34
CA ALA A 92 -15.81 14.47 13.32
C ALA A 92 -15.00 13.43 12.52
N ILE A 93 -15.55 12.23 12.34
CA ILE A 93 -14.95 11.20 11.48
C ILE A 93 -15.69 11.18 10.14
N GLY A 94 -14.94 11.46 9.08
CA GLY A 94 -15.40 11.43 7.70
C GLY A 94 -15.30 10.03 7.07
N ARG A 95 -15.28 10.00 5.73
CA ARG A 95 -15.19 8.75 4.95
C ARG A 95 -13.75 8.25 4.86
N ASN A 96 -13.61 6.96 4.61
CA ASN A 96 -12.31 6.31 4.36
C ASN A 96 -11.34 6.50 5.53
N VAL A 97 -11.83 6.33 6.76
CA VAL A 97 -11.00 6.46 7.97
C VAL A 97 -10.83 5.10 8.64
N ALA A 98 -9.58 4.68 8.83
CA ALA A 98 -9.22 3.56 9.70
C ALA A 98 -8.44 4.08 10.90
N ILE A 99 -8.88 3.75 12.12
CA ILE A 99 -8.20 4.07 13.37
C ILE A 99 -7.89 2.76 14.08
N GLY A 100 -6.63 2.49 14.35
CA GLY A 100 -6.15 1.28 15.03
C GLY A 100 -6.62 1.18 16.48
N ALA A 101 -6.46 0.01 17.07
CA ALA A 101 -6.76 -0.18 18.50
C ALA A 101 -5.87 0.73 19.37
N ASP A 102 -6.36 1.09 20.56
CA ASP A 102 -5.63 1.91 21.55
C ASP A 102 -5.16 3.29 21.05
N ALA A 103 -5.55 3.71 19.84
CA ALA A 103 -5.20 5.01 19.30
C ALA A 103 -6.01 6.12 19.98
N ILE A 104 -5.37 7.27 20.22
CA ILE A 104 -5.99 8.47 20.75
C ILE A 104 -5.89 9.54 19.68
N VAL A 105 -7.02 10.05 19.20
CA VAL A 105 -7.09 11.07 18.15
C VAL A 105 -7.92 12.23 18.65
N ARG A 106 -7.34 13.43 18.65
CA ARG A 106 -8.02 14.69 18.92
C ARG A 106 -7.83 15.58 17.70
N CYS A 107 -8.94 15.97 17.07
CA CYS A 107 -8.95 16.84 15.90
C CYS A 107 -10.32 17.52 15.75
N SER A 108 -10.43 18.50 14.86
CA SER A 108 -11.75 19.02 14.47
C SER A 108 -12.48 18.03 13.54
N ALA A 109 -11.79 17.51 12.53
CA ALA A 109 -12.28 16.47 11.63
C ALA A 109 -11.14 15.62 11.06
N ILE A 110 -11.44 14.38 10.68
CA ILE A 110 -10.52 13.45 10.02
C ILE A 110 -11.18 12.74 8.84
N GLU A 111 -10.52 12.66 7.68
CA GLU A 111 -11.05 11.97 6.50
C GLU A 111 -9.93 11.40 5.61
N ASN A 112 -10.21 10.29 4.91
CA ASN A 112 -9.24 9.64 4.03
C ASN A 112 -7.90 9.36 4.72
N CYS A 113 -7.95 8.77 5.91
CA CYS A 113 -6.80 8.62 6.79
C CYS A 113 -6.69 7.21 7.36
N ILE A 114 -5.45 6.82 7.65
CA ILE A 114 -5.12 5.63 8.41
C ILE A 114 -4.34 6.08 9.65
N VAL A 115 -4.87 5.82 10.83
CA VAL A 115 -4.19 6.02 12.11
C VAL A 115 -3.80 4.65 12.66
N LEU A 116 -2.51 4.44 12.86
CA LEU A 116 -1.97 3.15 13.30
C LEU A 116 -2.30 2.86 14.76
N GLU A 117 -2.23 1.58 15.12
CA GLU A 117 -2.46 1.10 16.48
C GLU A 117 -1.58 1.84 17.50
N GLY A 118 -2.17 2.25 18.62
CA GLY A 118 -1.49 2.95 19.71
C GLY A 118 -1.03 4.38 19.39
N ALA A 119 -1.33 4.92 18.20
CA ALA A 119 -0.95 6.28 17.84
C ALA A 119 -1.64 7.32 18.73
N ARG A 120 -0.94 8.42 19.04
CA ARG A 120 -1.47 9.55 19.81
C ARG A 120 -1.40 10.80 18.96
N VAL A 121 -2.54 11.26 18.46
CA VAL A 121 -2.65 12.38 17.54
C VAL A 121 -3.40 13.52 18.25
N ASP A 122 -2.75 14.67 18.35
CA ASP A 122 -3.36 15.90 18.83
C ASP A 122 -3.21 16.98 17.73
N CYS A 123 -4.28 17.19 16.98
CA CYS A 123 -4.34 18.13 15.88
C CYS A 123 -5.37 19.21 16.20
N GLU A 124 -5.03 20.49 16.10
CA GLU A 124 -6.01 21.56 16.34
C GLU A 124 -7.09 21.61 15.24
N GLY A 125 -6.69 21.31 14.00
CA GLY A 125 -7.47 21.47 12.79
C GLY A 125 -7.95 20.16 12.18
N VAL A 126 -8.03 20.16 10.85
CA VAL A 126 -8.51 19.01 10.05
C VAL A 126 -7.32 18.13 9.67
N ILE A 127 -7.55 16.82 9.63
CA ILE A 127 -6.61 15.81 9.15
C ILE A 127 -7.19 15.20 7.87
N ARG A 128 -6.48 15.27 6.75
CA ARG A 128 -6.93 14.71 5.47
C ARG A 128 -5.81 13.96 4.75
N GLY A 129 -6.07 12.77 4.25
CA GLY A 129 -5.11 12.12 3.34
C GLY A 129 -3.82 11.69 4.03
N CYS A 130 -3.89 11.25 5.30
CA CYS A 130 -2.70 10.95 6.10
C CYS A 130 -2.60 9.49 6.52
N LEU A 131 -1.37 8.98 6.58
CA LEU A 131 -0.99 7.79 7.36
C LEU A 131 -0.24 8.27 8.61
N ILE A 132 -0.78 7.99 9.79
CA ILE A 132 -0.26 8.53 11.05
C ILE A 132 0.10 7.40 12.00
N GLY A 133 1.32 7.44 12.55
CA GLY A 133 1.76 6.54 13.60
C GLY A 133 2.56 7.27 14.69
N GLY A 134 2.80 6.58 15.80
CA GLY A 134 3.54 7.16 16.93
C GLY A 134 2.78 8.29 17.62
N SER A 135 3.50 9.30 18.13
CA SER A 135 2.89 10.49 18.75
C SER A 135 3.05 11.72 17.85
N VAL A 136 1.96 12.42 17.56
CA VAL A 136 1.93 13.56 16.63
C VAL A 136 1.19 14.73 17.24
N LYS A 137 1.79 15.92 17.16
CA LYS A 137 1.14 17.20 17.47
C LYS A 137 1.22 18.14 16.27
N ALA A 138 0.09 18.70 15.85
CA ALA A 138 0.02 19.56 14.67
C ALA A 138 -1.13 20.58 14.74
N THR A 139 -1.07 21.63 13.92
CA THR A 139 -2.21 22.54 13.72
C THR A 139 -3.15 22.04 12.61
N ALA A 140 -2.61 21.45 11.55
CA ALA A 140 -3.34 20.77 10.48
C ALA A 140 -2.45 19.71 9.83
N LEU A 141 -3.05 18.68 9.22
CA LEU A 141 -2.32 17.63 8.50
C LEU A 141 -3.00 17.32 7.18
N ALA A 142 -2.22 17.29 6.10
CA ALA A 142 -2.69 16.97 4.76
C ALA A 142 -1.66 16.16 3.98
N ASP A 143 -2.10 15.10 3.29
CA ASP A 143 -1.34 14.39 2.25
C ASP A 143 0.07 13.94 2.67
N ALA A 144 0.19 13.39 3.88
CA ALA A 144 1.48 13.08 4.51
C ALA A 144 1.50 11.71 5.22
N ILE A 145 2.71 11.14 5.31
CA ILE A 145 3.03 10.05 6.24
C ILE A 145 3.73 10.69 7.44
N VAL A 146 3.14 10.57 8.64
CA VAL A 146 3.65 11.23 9.85
C VAL A 146 3.95 10.20 10.93
N TRP A 147 5.14 10.26 11.51
CA TRP A 147 5.56 9.36 12.58
C TRP A 147 6.43 10.09 13.61
N ASN A 148 6.01 10.07 14.89
CA ASN A 148 6.73 10.69 16.01
C ASN A 148 7.17 12.14 15.73
N ASP A 149 6.22 12.99 15.30
CA ASP A 149 6.48 14.39 15.01
C ASP A 149 5.92 15.27 16.13
N GLU A 150 6.82 15.88 16.91
CA GLU A 150 6.47 16.85 17.96
C GLU A 150 6.42 18.29 17.42
N SER A 151 6.61 18.52 16.11
CA SER A 151 7.01 19.83 15.58
C SER A 151 6.41 20.23 14.22
N ALA A 152 5.16 19.86 13.91
CA ALA A 152 4.45 20.48 12.79
C ALA A 152 3.73 21.77 13.26
N THR A 153 4.50 22.83 13.51
CA THR A 153 3.98 24.22 13.54
C THR A 153 4.22 24.85 12.16
N PRO A 154 3.33 25.75 11.69
CA PRO A 154 3.16 26.12 10.28
C PRO A 154 4.38 26.76 9.61
#